data_AF-A0ABD4SDI8-F1
#
_entry.id   AF-A0ABD4SDI8-F1
#
_cell.length_a   1.000
_cell.length_b   1.000
_cell.length_c   1.000
_cell.angle_alpha   90.00
_cell.angle_beta   90.00
_cell.angle_gamma   90.00
#
_symmetry.space_group_name_H-M   'P 1'
#
loop_
_entity.id
_entity.type
_entity.pdbx_description
1 polymer ?
#
loop_
_entity_poly.entity_id
_entity_poly.type
_entity_poly.pdbx_seq_one_letter_code
_entity_poly.pdbx_strand_id
1 'polypeptide(L)'
;FMDSCDYDFVMMVKGRASFVHSLIMEHMGEFESKRACSIKAYRTYGMTVKAKLYADDETDRYFHVYYKAKKQASERARLEADLDRMEAEMDKIKGREYKLPKRYEHYFKLTYHKDKFYGYEEREDVIERELQLCGYFAIVTSEKMTASEALNLYKSRDISEKLFGSDKTFLGNRSFRVASSQAAEAKIFIQFIALIIRARIYTLLRKRKAEMPGKPNYLSVPSALKELEKIELIRQPNGNYKLDHAVTATQKVILGAFGLDEEWIKAQARQIGKDIQNAAMPEEQKDDDEDAENEEY
;
A
#
# COMPACT_ATOMS: atom_id res chain seq x y z
N PHE A 1 -23.49 -2.59 -14.08
CA PHE A 1 -22.93 -3.82 -13.47
C PHE A 1 -22.65 -3.65 -12.00
N MET A 2 -21.76 -2.73 -11.57
CA MET A 2 -21.46 -2.56 -10.14
C MET A 2 -22.72 -2.23 -9.33
N ASP A 3 -23.55 -1.30 -9.81
CA ASP A 3 -24.80 -0.94 -9.13
C ASP A 3 -25.86 -2.05 -9.18
N SER A 4 -25.98 -2.75 -10.31
CA SER A 4 -26.90 -3.88 -10.44
C SER A 4 -26.54 -5.07 -9.54
N CYS A 5 -25.29 -5.12 -9.06
CA CYS A 5 -24.79 -6.15 -8.16
C CYS A 5 -24.60 -5.64 -6.72
N ASP A 6 -25.04 -4.41 -6.41
CA ASP A 6 -24.90 -3.78 -5.09
C ASP A 6 -23.44 -3.77 -4.57
N TYR A 7 -22.50 -3.49 -5.47
CA TYR A 7 -21.07 -3.42 -5.15
C TYR A 7 -20.56 -1.98 -5.07
N ASP A 8 -19.98 -1.67 -3.92
CA ASP A 8 -19.21 -0.45 -3.74
C ASP A 8 -17.93 -0.44 -4.55
N PHE A 9 -17.58 0.73 -5.07
CA PHE A 9 -16.35 0.90 -5.82
C PHE A 9 -15.55 2.13 -5.42
N VAL A 10 -14.24 2.00 -5.62
CA VAL A 10 -13.24 3.08 -5.50
C VAL A 10 -12.32 3.01 -6.71
N MET A 11 -12.37 4.04 -7.55
CA MET A 11 -11.61 4.09 -8.80
C MET A 11 -10.69 5.31 -8.83
N MET A 12 -9.41 5.13 -9.14
CA MET A 12 -8.51 6.27 -9.40
C MET A 12 -8.61 6.69 -10.84
N VAL A 13 -8.70 8.00 -11.03
CA VAL A 13 -8.75 8.63 -12.34
C VAL A 13 -7.61 9.63 -12.46
N LYS A 14 -6.89 9.55 -13.58
CA LYS A 14 -5.85 10.53 -13.91
C LYS A 14 -6.52 11.89 -14.13
N GLY A 15 -5.88 12.98 -13.68
CA GLY A 15 -6.44 14.33 -13.85
C GLY A 15 -6.65 14.75 -15.31
N ARG A 16 -5.97 14.07 -16.25
CA ARG A 16 -6.12 14.29 -17.70
C ARG A 16 -7.26 13.49 -18.35
N ALA A 17 -7.97 12.64 -17.60
CA ALA A 17 -9.11 11.93 -18.14
C ALA A 17 -10.22 12.95 -18.47
N SER A 18 -10.77 12.87 -19.68
CA SER A 18 -11.71 13.88 -20.23
C SER A 18 -12.90 14.17 -19.31
N PHE A 19 -13.42 13.17 -18.60
CA PHE A 19 -14.58 13.32 -17.73
C PHE A 19 -14.27 13.93 -16.35
N VAL A 20 -13.01 13.89 -15.89
CA VAL A 20 -12.58 14.55 -14.64
C VAL A 20 -11.93 15.89 -14.92
N HIS A 21 -11.45 16.08 -16.15
CA HIS A 21 -10.79 17.30 -16.58
C HIS A 21 -11.63 18.55 -16.31
N SER A 22 -12.88 18.59 -16.80
CA SER A 22 -13.78 19.73 -16.60
C SER A 22 -14.01 20.02 -15.12
N LEU A 23 -14.20 18.97 -14.32
CA LEU A 23 -14.42 19.08 -12.88
C LEU A 23 -13.20 19.64 -12.14
N ILE A 24 -11.98 19.22 -12.54
CA ILE A 24 -10.75 19.78 -11.98
C ILE A 24 -10.60 21.25 -12.32
N MET A 25 -10.89 21.63 -13.58
CA MET A 25 -10.74 23.00 -14.04
C MET A 25 -11.75 23.93 -13.36
N GLU A 26 -12.99 23.48 -13.14
CA GLU A 26 -14.04 24.23 -12.44
C GLU A 26 -13.64 24.57 -10.99
N HIS A 27 -13.03 23.62 -10.28
CA HIS A 27 -12.64 23.79 -8.88
C HIS A 27 -11.17 24.19 -8.69
N MET A 28 -10.47 24.52 -9.78
CA MET A 28 -9.06 24.91 -9.73
C MET A 28 -8.91 26.24 -8.98
N GLY A 29 -8.01 26.27 -8.00
CA GLY A 29 -7.76 27.43 -7.15
C GLY A 29 -8.62 27.48 -5.88
N GLU A 30 -9.60 26.58 -5.74
CA GLU A 30 -10.50 26.59 -4.60
C GLU A 30 -9.94 25.90 -3.35
N PHE A 31 -9.02 24.95 -3.45
CA PHE A 31 -8.69 24.04 -2.33
C PHE A 31 -7.19 23.83 -2.08
N GLU A 32 -6.35 24.12 -3.07
CA GLU A 32 -4.93 23.79 -3.14
C GLU A 32 -4.11 24.51 -2.06
N SER A 33 -4.57 25.70 -1.67
CA SER A 33 -3.94 26.54 -0.64
C SER A 33 -4.73 26.56 0.69
N LYS A 34 -5.89 25.91 0.75
CA LYS A 34 -6.73 25.87 1.96
C LYS A 34 -6.21 24.82 2.93
N ARG A 35 -5.77 25.26 4.11
CA ARG A 35 -5.27 24.35 5.17
C ARG A 35 -6.31 23.33 5.64
N ALA A 36 -7.60 23.67 5.58
CA ALA A 36 -8.70 22.76 5.88
C ALA A 36 -8.75 21.56 4.90
N CYS A 37 -8.31 21.75 3.66
CA CYS A 37 -8.28 20.71 2.63
C CYS A 37 -6.99 19.87 2.67
N SER A 38 -6.10 20.09 3.66
CA SER A 38 -4.79 19.44 3.72
C SER A 38 -4.86 18.04 4.33
N ILE A 39 -4.49 17.04 3.53
CA ILE A 39 -4.32 15.65 3.96
C ILE A 39 -2.84 15.42 4.33
N LYS A 40 -2.50 15.78 5.58
CA LYS A 40 -1.11 15.84 6.10
C LYS A 40 -0.32 14.55 5.87
N ALA A 41 -0.96 13.39 6.06
CA ALA A 41 -0.34 12.07 5.91
C ALA A 41 0.32 11.87 4.53
N TYR A 42 -0.25 12.47 3.48
CA TYR A 42 0.22 12.30 2.09
C TYR A 42 0.82 13.57 1.48
N ARG A 43 0.85 14.69 2.23
CA ARG A 43 1.23 16.02 1.75
C ARG A 43 0.47 16.37 0.46
N THR A 44 -0.84 16.22 0.52
CA THR A 44 -1.77 16.35 -0.61
C THR A 44 -2.94 17.20 -0.13
N TYR A 45 -3.45 18.06 -1.00
CA TYR A 45 -4.71 18.77 -0.76
C TYR A 45 -5.82 18.03 -1.47
N GLY A 46 -7.03 18.01 -0.90
CA GLY A 46 -8.16 17.40 -1.58
C GLY A 46 -9.50 17.96 -1.15
N MET A 47 -10.45 17.88 -2.06
CA MET A 47 -11.85 18.23 -1.85
C MET A 47 -12.75 17.14 -2.43
N THR A 48 -14.05 17.21 -2.17
CA THR A 48 -15.04 16.25 -2.66
C THR A 48 -16.18 16.99 -3.32
N VAL A 49 -16.51 16.57 -4.53
CA VAL A 49 -17.59 17.12 -5.36
C VAL A 49 -18.53 15.98 -5.70
N LYS A 50 -19.83 16.27 -5.75
CA LYS A 50 -20.85 15.30 -6.11
C LYS A 50 -21.27 15.56 -7.55
N ALA A 51 -21.12 14.56 -8.41
CA ALA A 51 -21.42 14.68 -9.84
C ALA A 51 -21.76 13.29 -10.42
N LYS A 52 -22.40 13.26 -11.59
CA LYS A 52 -22.63 12.02 -12.32
C LYS A 52 -21.36 11.55 -13.02
N LEU A 53 -21.09 10.24 -13.03
CA LEU A 53 -19.92 9.69 -13.73
C LEU A 53 -20.18 9.57 -15.23
N TYR A 54 -21.39 9.13 -15.59
CA TYR A 54 -21.92 9.15 -16.95
C TYR A 54 -23.22 9.96 -17.02
N ALA A 55 -23.54 10.51 -18.20
CA ALA A 55 -24.72 11.37 -18.36
C ALA A 55 -26.03 10.62 -18.08
N ASP A 56 -26.03 9.32 -18.35
CA ASP A 56 -27.12 8.35 -18.15
C ASP A 56 -27.15 7.74 -16.74
N ASP A 57 -26.19 8.06 -15.86
CA ASP A 57 -26.23 7.57 -14.48
C ASP A 57 -27.45 8.13 -13.73
N GLU A 58 -28.17 7.26 -13.04
CA GLU A 58 -29.29 7.64 -12.16
C GLU A 58 -28.80 8.24 -10.84
N THR A 59 -27.64 7.78 -10.37
CA THR A 59 -27.06 8.16 -9.08
C THR A 59 -25.80 8.99 -9.23
N ASP A 60 -25.74 10.09 -8.49
CA ASP A 60 -24.51 10.84 -8.31
C ASP A 60 -23.41 10.01 -7.65
N ARG A 61 -22.17 10.26 -8.03
CA ARG A 61 -20.96 9.73 -7.43
C ARG A 61 -20.17 10.81 -6.71
N TYR A 62 -19.22 10.38 -5.89
CA TYR A 62 -18.35 11.28 -5.16
C TYR A 62 -16.99 11.35 -5.86
N PHE A 63 -16.69 12.51 -6.40
CA PHE A 63 -15.41 12.83 -7.01
C PHE A 63 -14.52 13.52 -5.99
N HIS A 64 -13.49 12.82 -5.55
CA HIS A 64 -12.47 13.37 -4.69
C HIS A 64 -11.34 13.92 -5.55
N VAL A 65 -11.25 15.24 -5.68
CA VAL A 65 -10.20 15.91 -6.46
C VAL A 65 -9.03 16.20 -5.54
N TYR A 66 -7.82 15.93 -6.03
CA TYR A 66 -6.59 16.09 -5.28
C TYR A 66 -5.57 16.92 -6.04
N TYR A 67 -4.76 17.64 -5.28
CA TYR A 67 -3.61 18.37 -5.77
C TYR A 67 -2.36 18.04 -4.94
N LYS A 68 -1.24 17.81 -5.62
CA LYS A 68 0.04 17.51 -4.97
C LYS A 68 1.19 18.25 -5.65
N ALA A 69 1.73 19.27 -4.98
CA ALA A 69 2.82 20.11 -5.50
C ALA A 69 4.06 19.31 -5.98
N LYS A 70 4.51 18.30 -5.22
CA LYS A 70 5.64 17.45 -5.67
C LYS A 70 5.32 16.69 -6.96
N LYS A 71 4.06 16.28 -7.14
CA LYS A 71 3.59 15.61 -8.35
C LYS A 71 3.52 16.60 -9.51
N GLN A 72 3.02 17.82 -9.29
CA GLN A 72 3.01 18.89 -10.27
C GLN A 72 4.40 19.15 -10.84
N ALA A 73 5.39 19.40 -9.97
CA ALA A 73 6.76 19.66 -10.40
C ALA A 73 7.34 18.51 -11.25
N SER A 74 7.13 17.26 -10.82
CA SER A 74 7.60 16.07 -11.55
C SER A 74 6.89 15.87 -12.88
N GLU A 75 5.58 16.08 -12.95
CA GLU A 75 4.80 15.88 -14.18
C GLU A 75 5.07 17.00 -15.18
N ARG A 76 5.24 18.23 -14.70
CA ARG A 76 5.61 19.38 -15.54
C ARG A 76 6.97 19.17 -16.16
N ALA A 77 8.00 18.90 -15.36
CA ALA A 77 9.35 18.64 -15.88
C ALA A 77 9.37 17.49 -16.91
N ARG A 78 8.52 16.47 -16.71
CA ARG A 78 8.39 15.37 -17.67
C ARG A 78 7.72 15.82 -18.97
N LEU A 79 6.64 16.60 -18.90
CA LEU A 79 5.94 17.09 -20.07
C LEU A 79 6.86 17.99 -20.91
N GLU A 80 7.53 18.95 -20.27
CA GLU A 80 8.49 19.86 -20.94
C GLU A 80 9.60 19.05 -21.63
N ALA A 81 10.24 18.11 -20.92
CA ALA A 81 11.28 17.25 -21.52
C ALA A 81 10.75 16.33 -22.63
N ASP A 82 9.48 15.94 -22.59
CA ASP A 82 8.84 15.17 -23.64
C ASP A 82 8.60 16.05 -24.88
N LEU A 83 8.19 17.31 -24.71
CA LEU A 83 8.00 18.30 -25.79
C LEU A 83 9.35 18.66 -26.45
N ASP A 84 10.37 19.00 -25.67
CA ASP A 84 11.73 19.30 -26.16
C ASP A 84 12.27 18.16 -27.04
N ARG A 85 12.04 16.93 -26.62
CA ARG A 85 12.46 15.74 -27.36
C ARG A 85 11.65 15.55 -28.64
N MET A 86 10.34 15.83 -28.62
CA MET A 86 9.51 15.77 -29.82
C MET A 86 9.99 16.80 -30.85
N GLU A 87 10.29 18.02 -30.43
CA GLU A 87 10.83 19.07 -31.30
C GLU A 87 12.17 18.68 -31.90
N ALA A 88 13.12 18.22 -31.08
CA ALA A 88 14.43 17.79 -31.55
C ALA A 88 14.35 16.61 -32.55
N GLU A 89 13.35 15.74 -32.42
CA GLU A 89 13.09 14.68 -33.40
C GLU A 89 12.44 15.23 -34.69
N MET A 90 11.45 16.11 -34.57
CA MET A 90 10.80 16.76 -35.70
C MET A 90 11.79 17.56 -36.54
N ASP A 91 12.69 18.32 -35.91
CA ASP A 91 13.73 19.09 -36.58
C ASP A 91 14.69 18.23 -37.42
N LYS A 92 15.01 17.01 -36.95
CA LYS A 92 15.84 16.06 -37.71
C LYS A 92 15.11 15.45 -38.91
N ILE A 93 13.77 15.39 -38.84
CA ILE A 93 12.90 14.74 -39.82
C ILE A 93 12.41 15.73 -40.88
N LYS A 94 12.51 17.05 -40.64
CA LYS A 94 12.14 18.10 -41.60
C LYS A 94 12.72 17.81 -43.01
N GLY A 95 11.84 17.90 -44.02
CA GLY A 95 12.15 17.63 -45.43
C GLY A 95 12.13 16.16 -45.84
N ARG A 96 11.92 15.22 -44.91
CA ARG A 96 11.84 13.78 -45.20
C ARG A 96 10.41 13.32 -45.37
N GLU A 97 10.23 12.26 -46.16
CA GLU A 97 8.96 11.54 -46.28
C GLU A 97 8.80 10.64 -45.06
N TYR A 98 8.11 11.16 -44.05
CA TYR A 98 7.93 10.47 -42.77
C TYR A 98 6.66 10.95 -42.07
N LYS A 99 5.77 10.00 -41.77
CA LYS A 99 4.55 10.27 -41.02
C LYS A 99 4.82 10.15 -39.53
N LEU A 100 4.70 11.26 -38.81
CA LEU A 100 4.90 11.29 -37.37
C LEU A 100 3.78 10.54 -36.65
N PRO A 101 4.06 9.93 -35.49
CA PRO A 101 3.02 9.29 -34.68
C PRO A 101 1.92 10.28 -34.25
N LYS A 102 0.68 9.79 -34.10
CA LYS A 102 -0.48 10.61 -33.67
C LYS A 102 -0.27 11.39 -32.36
N ARG A 103 0.65 10.95 -31.49
CA ARG A 103 0.96 11.66 -30.24
C ARG A 103 1.53 13.07 -30.48
N TYR A 104 2.17 13.32 -31.63
CA TYR A 104 2.72 14.63 -31.98
C TYR A 104 1.59 15.58 -32.38
N GLU A 105 0.59 15.10 -33.12
CA GLU A 105 -0.61 15.87 -33.51
C GLU A 105 -1.42 16.39 -32.29
N HIS A 106 -1.25 15.75 -31.14
CA HIS A 106 -1.86 16.19 -29.89
C HIS A 106 -1.28 17.52 -29.40
N TYR A 107 0.05 17.70 -29.47
CA TYR A 107 0.74 18.89 -28.98
C TYR A 107 1.14 19.87 -30.09
N PHE A 108 1.19 19.42 -31.33
CA PHE A 108 1.69 20.20 -32.47
C PHE A 108 0.74 20.08 -33.66
N LYS A 109 0.52 21.19 -34.37
CA LYS A 109 -0.05 21.18 -35.72
C LYS A 109 1.07 20.86 -36.70
N LEU A 110 0.97 19.73 -37.38
CA LEU A 110 2.01 19.25 -38.30
C LEU A 110 1.69 19.67 -39.73
N THR A 111 2.66 20.23 -40.44
CA THR A 111 2.52 20.68 -41.83
C THR A 111 3.20 19.69 -42.77
N TYR A 112 2.40 19.09 -43.66
CA TYR A 112 2.85 18.13 -44.67
C TYR A 112 2.63 18.67 -46.08
N HIS A 113 3.56 18.40 -46.99
CA HIS A 113 3.40 18.68 -48.42
C HIS A 113 3.95 17.50 -49.24
N LYS A 114 3.10 16.88 -50.07
CA LYS A 114 3.41 15.67 -50.84
C LYS A 114 4.07 14.58 -49.97
N ASP A 115 3.44 14.27 -48.84
CA ASP A 115 3.86 13.27 -47.83
C ASP A 115 5.20 13.53 -47.12
N LYS A 116 5.83 14.68 -47.39
CA LYS A 116 7.01 15.15 -46.67
C LYS A 116 6.62 16.09 -45.53
N PHE A 117 7.28 15.92 -44.40
CA PHE A 117 7.10 16.76 -43.23
C PHE A 117 7.89 18.07 -43.39
N TYR A 118 7.23 19.23 -43.32
CA TYR A 118 7.87 20.54 -43.56
C TYR A 118 7.96 21.44 -42.33
N GLY A 119 7.08 21.27 -41.35
CA GLY A 119 7.09 22.12 -40.17
C GLY A 119 6.05 21.73 -39.14
N TYR A 120 6.12 22.40 -38.00
CA TYR A 120 5.20 22.22 -36.90
C TYR A 120 4.95 23.57 -36.22
N GLU A 121 3.77 23.71 -35.63
CA GLU A 121 3.39 24.83 -34.76
C GLU A 121 2.86 24.24 -33.45
N GLU A 122 3.25 24.79 -32.31
CA GLU A 122 2.74 24.37 -31.02
C GLU A 122 1.24 24.62 -30.89
N ARG A 123 0.56 23.67 -30.25
CA ARG A 123 -0.82 23.86 -29.78
C ARG A 123 -0.75 24.37 -28.35
N GLU A 124 -0.43 25.66 -28.22
CA GLU A 124 -0.27 26.35 -26.93
C GLU A 124 -1.44 26.06 -25.99
N ASP A 125 -2.67 26.10 -26.51
CA ASP A 125 -3.91 25.84 -25.76
C ASP A 125 -3.99 24.44 -25.13
N VAL A 126 -3.40 23.43 -25.78
CA VAL A 126 -3.35 22.05 -25.28
C VAL A 126 -2.23 21.89 -24.28
N ILE A 127 -1.05 22.45 -24.59
CA ILE A 127 0.14 22.36 -23.76
C ILE A 127 -0.09 23.07 -22.42
N GLU A 128 -0.54 24.32 -22.45
CA GLU A 128 -0.83 25.11 -21.26
C GLU A 128 -1.88 24.44 -20.37
N ARG A 129 -2.92 23.89 -20.98
CA ARG A 129 -3.97 23.15 -20.25
C ARG A 129 -3.42 21.90 -19.59
N GLU A 130 -2.57 21.13 -20.26
CA GLU A 130 -1.94 19.96 -19.64
C GLU A 130 -0.96 20.33 -18.52
N LEU A 131 -0.25 21.45 -18.66
CA LEU A 131 0.60 22.01 -17.63
C LEU A 131 -0.20 22.44 -16.40
N GLN A 132 -1.39 23.03 -16.60
CA GLN A 132 -2.31 23.41 -15.51
C GLN A 132 -2.81 22.18 -14.74
N LEU A 133 -3.06 21.06 -15.42
CA LEU A 133 -3.50 19.80 -14.80
C LEU A 133 -2.38 19.03 -14.10
N CYS A 134 -1.12 19.43 -14.26
CA CYS A 134 -0.01 18.75 -13.57
C CYS A 134 -0.22 18.77 -12.05
N GLY A 135 -0.04 17.62 -11.42
CA GLY A 135 -0.23 17.46 -9.98
C GLY A 135 -1.66 17.15 -9.55
N TYR A 136 -2.64 17.28 -10.46
CA TYR A 136 -4.03 16.91 -10.18
C TYR A 136 -4.30 15.43 -10.45
N PHE A 137 -5.23 14.87 -9.69
CA PHE A 137 -5.81 13.54 -9.90
C PHE A 137 -7.11 13.44 -9.12
N ALA A 138 -7.95 12.45 -9.47
CA ALA A 138 -9.17 12.21 -8.73
C ALA A 138 -9.30 10.74 -8.31
N ILE A 139 -10.12 10.53 -7.29
CA ILE A 139 -10.66 9.22 -6.93
C ILE A 139 -12.18 9.36 -6.98
N VAL A 140 -12.86 8.40 -7.58
CA VAL A 140 -14.32 8.33 -7.63
C VAL A 140 -14.79 7.19 -6.73
N THR A 141 -15.77 7.47 -5.86
CA THR A 141 -16.41 6.46 -5.03
C THR A 141 -17.92 6.42 -5.23
N SER A 142 -18.50 5.23 -5.10
CA SER A 142 -19.95 5.05 -5.01
C SER A 142 -20.49 5.62 -3.71
N GLU A 143 -19.78 5.34 -2.60
CA GLU A 143 -20.20 5.71 -1.25
C GLU A 143 -19.73 7.10 -0.83
N LYS A 144 -20.53 7.73 0.03
CA LYS A 144 -20.22 9.05 0.59
C LYS A 144 -19.05 8.95 1.56
N MET A 145 -17.96 9.63 1.25
CA MET A 145 -16.83 9.77 2.17
C MET A 145 -16.07 11.08 1.93
N THR A 146 -15.14 11.40 2.81
CA THR A 146 -14.24 12.55 2.63
C THR A 146 -13.09 12.22 1.68
N ALA A 147 -12.49 13.25 1.06
CA ALA A 147 -11.26 13.08 0.27
C ALA A 147 -10.12 12.43 1.07
N SER A 148 -10.04 12.68 2.38
CA SER A 148 -9.05 12.02 3.23
C SER A 148 -9.30 10.51 3.34
N GLU A 149 -10.54 10.11 3.58
CA GLU A 149 -10.95 8.70 3.67
C GLU A 149 -10.78 7.97 2.34
N ALA A 150 -11.24 8.56 1.23
CA ALA A 150 -11.07 7.97 -0.10
C ALA A 150 -9.59 7.78 -0.46
N LEU A 151 -8.74 8.78 -0.20
CA LEU A 151 -7.30 8.65 -0.44
C LEU A 151 -6.66 7.59 0.47
N ASN A 152 -7.08 7.49 1.73
CA ASN A 152 -6.62 6.45 2.64
C ASN A 152 -7.02 5.06 2.15
N LEU A 153 -8.27 4.88 1.76
CA LEU A 153 -8.82 3.62 1.25
C LEU A 153 -8.08 3.18 -0.02
N TYR A 154 -7.93 4.10 -0.98
CA TYR A 154 -7.18 3.82 -2.20
C TYR A 154 -5.69 3.48 -1.93
N LYS A 155 -5.05 4.18 -0.99
CA LYS A 155 -3.65 3.88 -0.61
C LYS A 155 -3.52 2.54 0.08
N SER A 156 -4.51 2.14 0.87
CA SER A 156 -4.54 0.80 1.47
C SER A 156 -4.62 -0.29 0.40
N ARG A 157 -5.37 -0.09 -0.69
CA ARG A 157 -5.39 -1.01 -1.83
C ARG A 157 -4.03 -1.15 -2.51
N ASP A 158 -3.36 -0.03 -2.82
CA ASP A 158 -2.00 -0.01 -3.39
C ASP A 158 -0.98 -0.73 -2.49
N ILE A 159 -1.17 -0.67 -1.17
CA ILE A 159 -0.35 -1.42 -0.22
C ILE A 159 -0.65 -2.92 -0.30
N SER A 160 -1.91 -3.33 -0.40
CA SER A 160 -2.27 -4.74 -0.61
C SER A 160 -1.66 -5.26 -1.91
N GLU A 161 -1.75 -4.51 -3.01
CA GLU A 161 -1.12 -4.85 -4.29
C GLU A 161 0.40 -4.99 -4.16
N LYS A 162 1.06 -4.05 -3.46
CA LYS A 162 2.50 -4.14 -3.18
C LYS A 162 2.84 -5.31 -2.27
N LEU A 163 1.98 -5.65 -1.32
CA LEU A 163 2.16 -6.79 -0.43
C LEU A 163 2.12 -8.10 -1.23
N PHE A 164 1.13 -8.27 -2.13
CA PHE A 164 1.08 -9.38 -3.07
C PHE A 164 2.26 -9.39 -4.04
N GLY A 165 2.70 -8.23 -4.53
CA GLY A 165 3.92 -8.14 -5.34
C GLY A 165 5.17 -8.55 -4.58
N SER A 166 5.22 -8.21 -3.29
CA SER A 166 6.33 -8.55 -2.39
C SER A 166 6.36 -10.03 -2.00
N ASP A 167 5.23 -10.74 -2.06
CA ASP A 167 5.14 -12.20 -1.84
C ASP A 167 6.12 -12.98 -2.72
N LYS A 168 6.22 -12.60 -4.01
CA LYS A 168 7.17 -13.21 -4.97
C LYS A 168 8.61 -13.18 -4.49
N THR A 169 9.00 -12.13 -3.77
CA THR A 169 10.37 -11.88 -3.34
C THR A 169 10.60 -12.34 -1.89
N PHE A 170 9.69 -12.01 -0.96
CA PHE A 170 9.84 -12.28 0.47
C PHE A 170 9.51 -13.73 0.86
N LEU A 171 8.47 -14.32 0.28
CA LEU A 171 8.03 -15.69 0.60
C LEU A 171 8.60 -16.72 -0.40
N GLY A 172 9.57 -16.30 -1.22
CA GLY A 172 10.31 -17.19 -2.12
C GLY A 172 9.49 -17.69 -3.32
N ASN A 173 8.38 -17.03 -3.66
CA ASN A 173 7.46 -17.44 -4.73
C ASN A 173 7.89 -17.11 -6.15
N ARG A 174 9.15 -16.69 -6.35
CA ARG A 174 9.73 -16.63 -7.69
C ARG A 174 9.79 -18.01 -8.36
N SER A 175 9.89 -19.07 -7.56
CA SER A 175 9.79 -20.47 -7.98
C SER A 175 9.17 -21.30 -6.87
N PHE A 176 8.14 -22.09 -7.16
CA PHE A 176 7.48 -22.90 -6.13
C PHE A 176 8.41 -23.98 -5.55
N ARG A 177 9.33 -24.54 -6.38
CA ARG A 177 10.25 -25.64 -6.01
C ARG A 177 9.55 -26.80 -5.30
N VAL A 178 8.41 -27.23 -5.83
CA VAL A 178 7.61 -28.35 -5.32
C VAL A 178 7.47 -29.41 -6.42
N ALA A 179 7.42 -30.67 -6.01
CA ALA A 179 7.38 -31.82 -6.92
C ALA A 179 5.95 -32.26 -7.31
N SER A 180 4.90 -31.70 -6.70
CA SER A 180 3.50 -32.04 -6.98
C SER A 180 2.60 -30.80 -6.95
N SER A 181 1.45 -30.89 -7.62
CA SER A 181 0.39 -29.87 -7.59
C SER A 181 -0.15 -29.67 -6.18
N GLN A 182 -0.40 -30.75 -5.44
CA GLN A 182 -0.91 -30.68 -4.07
C GLN A 182 0.04 -29.92 -3.13
N ALA A 183 1.36 -30.13 -3.26
CA ALA A 183 2.34 -29.37 -2.49
C ALA A 183 2.38 -27.89 -2.90
N ALA A 184 2.12 -27.57 -4.17
CA ALA A 184 1.98 -26.19 -4.62
C ALA A 184 0.76 -25.51 -4.01
N GLU A 185 -0.40 -26.18 -4.02
CA GLU A 185 -1.65 -25.68 -3.45
C GLU A 185 -1.53 -25.45 -1.94
N ALA A 186 -0.98 -26.41 -1.19
CA ALA A 186 -0.74 -26.27 0.25
C ALA A 186 0.20 -25.09 0.55
N LYS A 187 1.25 -24.91 -0.25
CA LYS A 187 2.18 -23.79 -0.11
C LYS A 187 1.48 -22.45 -0.35
N ILE A 188 0.70 -22.33 -1.43
CA ILE A 188 -0.10 -21.12 -1.72
C ILE A 188 -1.06 -20.82 -0.58
N PHE A 189 -1.72 -21.85 -0.03
CA PHE A 189 -2.66 -21.69 1.07
C PHE A 189 -2.00 -21.15 2.35
N ILE A 190 -0.89 -21.75 2.79
CA ILE A 190 -0.14 -21.28 3.97
C ILE A 190 0.37 -19.84 3.76
N GLN A 191 0.81 -19.51 2.55
CA GLN A 191 1.26 -18.17 2.21
C GLN A 191 0.14 -17.15 2.26
N PHE A 192 -1.06 -17.51 1.78
CA PHE A 192 -2.22 -16.63 1.89
C PHE A 192 -2.53 -16.28 3.35
N ILE A 193 -2.50 -17.27 4.26
CA ILE A 193 -2.64 -17.03 5.70
C ILE A 193 -1.53 -16.12 6.24
N ALA A 194 -0.27 -16.39 5.88
CA ALA A 194 0.86 -15.57 6.30
C ALA A 194 0.73 -14.11 5.83
N LEU A 195 0.21 -13.87 4.61
CA LEU A 195 -0.07 -12.54 4.09
C LEU A 195 -1.18 -11.83 4.86
N ILE A 196 -2.24 -12.52 5.26
CA ILE A 196 -3.31 -11.96 6.12
C ILE A 196 -2.72 -11.48 7.45
N ILE A 197 -1.94 -12.33 8.12
CA ILE A 197 -1.30 -12.00 9.40
C ILE A 197 -0.37 -10.79 9.22
N ARG A 198 0.48 -10.82 8.18
CA ARG A 198 1.39 -9.71 7.85
C ARG A 198 0.64 -8.40 7.55
N ALA A 199 -0.46 -8.46 6.82
CA ALA A 199 -1.30 -7.30 6.51
C ALA A 199 -1.93 -6.70 7.77
N ARG A 200 -2.37 -7.56 8.70
CA ARG A 200 -2.90 -7.13 10.00
C ARG A 200 -1.83 -6.43 10.82
N ILE A 201 -0.64 -7.03 10.94
CA ILE A 201 0.50 -6.43 11.65
C ILE A 201 0.86 -5.07 11.04
N TYR A 202 0.97 -4.99 9.71
CA TYR A 202 1.25 -3.75 9.00
C TYR A 202 0.24 -2.64 9.34
N THR A 203 -1.06 -2.97 9.30
CA THR A 203 -2.14 -2.01 9.54
C THR A 203 -2.09 -1.44 10.96
N LEU A 204 -1.87 -2.30 11.96
CA LEU A 204 -1.75 -1.89 13.36
C LEU A 204 -0.51 -1.01 13.60
N LEU A 205 0.66 -1.42 13.10
CA LEU A 205 1.90 -0.63 13.23
C LEU A 205 1.79 0.73 12.52
N ARG A 206 1.12 0.78 11.35
CA ARG A 206 0.90 2.02 10.61
C ARG A 206 -0.03 2.96 11.35
N LYS A 207 -1.11 2.45 11.95
CA LYS A 207 -2.02 3.23 12.80
C LYS A 207 -1.24 3.84 13.97
N ARG A 208 -0.47 3.01 14.68
CA ARG A 208 0.38 3.48 15.79
C ARG A 208 1.39 4.54 15.35
N LYS A 209 2.03 4.35 14.19
CA LYS A 209 2.97 5.32 13.61
C LYS A 209 2.31 6.66 13.29
N ALA A 210 1.04 6.67 12.93
CA ALA A 210 0.31 7.91 12.63
C ALA A 210 -0.06 8.72 13.88
N GLU A 211 -0.19 8.07 15.03
CA GLU A 211 -0.50 8.69 16.33
C GLU A 211 0.75 9.34 16.97
N MET A 212 1.96 8.97 16.53
CA MET A 212 3.21 9.39 17.18
C MET A 212 3.78 10.69 16.56
N PRO A 213 4.30 11.61 17.40
CA PRO A 213 5.11 12.71 16.92
C PRO A 213 6.48 12.18 16.47
N GLY A 214 6.65 12.03 15.17
CA GLY A 214 7.88 11.52 14.56
C GLY A 214 7.61 10.34 13.64
N LYS A 215 8.55 10.04 12.73
CA LYS A 215 8.47 8.88 11.83
C LYS A 215 9.49 7.83 12.28
N PRO A 216 9.23 7.09 13.38
CA PRO A 216 10.15 6.06 13.84
C PRO A 216 10.34 5.00 12.74
N ASN A 217 11.59 4.58 12.57
CA ASN A 217 11.97 3.59 11.55
C ASN A 217 11.68 2.16 11.99
N TYR A 218 11.46 1.92 13.29
CA TYR A 218 11.18 0.59 13.85
C TYR A 218 9.72 0.12 13.69
N LEU A 219 8.77 1.00 13.31
CA LEU A 219 7.37 0.64 13.06
C LEU A 219 7.12 0.11 11.62
N SER A 220 8.10 -0.58 11.05
CA SER A 220 7.93 -1.38 9.83
C SER A 220 7.77 -2.85 10.23
N VAL A 221 7.03 -3.66 9.47
CA VAL A 221 6.81 -5.07 9.85
C VAL A 221 8.13 -5.82 10.10
N PRO A 222 9.14 -5.77 9.22
CA PRO A 222 10.41 -6.47 9.47
C PRO A 222 11.16 -5.93 10.70
N SER A 223 11.20 -4.61 10.88
CA SER A 223 11.92 -4.02 12.02
C SER A 223 11.22 -4.30 13.35
N ALA A 224 9.89 -4.24 13.37
CA ALA A 224 9.11 -4.53 14.56
C ALA A 224 9.27 -5.98 14.99
N LEU A 225 9.19 -6.94 14.05
CA LEU A 225 9.40 -8.35 14.36
C LEU A 225 10.81 -8.61 14.89
N LYS A 226 11.86 -8.05 14.24
CA LYS A 226 13.24 -8.16 14.73
C LYS A 226 13.46 -7.54 16.11
N GLU A 227 12.71 -6.50 16.45
CA GLU A 227 12.81 -5.86 17.77
C GLU A 227 12.09 -6.68 18.86
N LEU A 228 10.97 -7.31 18.51
CA LEU A 228 10.24 -8.22 19.41
C LEU A 228 10.93 -9.57 19.58
N GLU A 229 11.69 -10.04 18.58
CA GLU A 229 12.49 -11.27 18.65
C GLU A 229 13.50 -11.26 19.80
N LYS A 230 13.97 -10.07 20.20
CA LYS A 230 14.87 -9.87 21.35
C LYS A 230 14.21 -10.12 22.72
N ILE A 231 12.90 -10.35 22.77
CA ILE A 231 12.20 -10.72 24.01
C ILE A 231 12.38 -12.23 24.20
N GLU A 232 13.45 -12.60 24.88
CA GLU A 232 13.87 -13.99 25.05
C GLU A 232 13.78 -14.44 26.51
N LEU A 233 13.64 -15.75 26.71
CA LEU A 233 13.70 -16.40 28.01
C LEU A 233 15.06 -17.08 28.20
N ILE A 234 15.70 -16.85 29.35
CA ILE A 234 16.91 -17.56 29.76
C ILE A 234 16.59 -18.56 30.88
N ARG A 235 17.23 -19.73 30.80
CA ARG A 235 17.19 -20.73 31.86
C ARG A 235 18.16 -20.34 32.97
N GLN A 236 17.66 -20.24 34.19
CA GLN A 236 18.47 -20.02 35.38
C GLN A 236 19.09 -21.33 35.89
N PRO A 237 20.16 -21.25 36.72
CA PRO A 237 20.78 -22.44 37.32
C PRO A 237 19.81 -23.32 38.14
N ASN A 238 18.77 -22.71 38.73
CA ASN A 238 17.72 -23.43 39.47
C ASN A 238 16.68 -24.12 38.55
N GLY A 239 16.90 -24.14 37.24
CA GLY A 239 15.99 -24.73 36.26
C GLY A 239 14.83 -23.83 35.81
N ASN A 240 14.59 -22.70 36.49
CA ASN A 240 13.49 -21.80 36.18
C ASN A 240 13.82 -20.89 34.98
N TYR A 241 12.82 -20.58 34.16
CA TYR A 241 12.96 -19.65 33.04
C TYR A 241 12.51 -18.25 33.44
N LYS A 242 13.26 -17.23 33.01
CA LYS A 242 12.88 -15.81 33.15
C LYS A 242 13.20 -15.04 31.88
N LEU A 243 12.60 -13.86 31.72
CA LEU A 243 13.02 -12.91 30.71
C LEU A 243 14.50 -12.56 30.88
N ASP A 244 15.25 -12.55 29.78
CA ASP A 244 16.66 -12.16 29.75
C ASP A 244 16.83 -10.68 30.14
N HIS A 245 16.05 -9.83 29.48
CA HIS A 245 16.05 -8.40 29.67
C HIS A 245 14.65 -7.86 29.93
N ALA A 246 14.59 -6.70 30.60
CA ALA A 246 13.33 -5.96 30.74
C ALA A 246 12.86 -5.46 29.36
N VAL A 247 11.54 -5.38 29.19
CA VAL A 247 10.93 -4.92 27.93
C VAL A 247 11.30 -3.46 27.69
N THR A 248 11.96 -3.17 26.57
CA THR A 248 12.46 -1.84 26.24
C THR A 248 11.34 -0.86 25.87
N ALA A 249 11.60 0.45 25.92
CA ALA A 249 10.62 1.46 25.51
C ALA A 249 10.15 1.26 24.05
N THR A 250 11.07 0.89 23.15
CA THR A 250 10.74 0.59 21.75
C THR A 250 9.82 -0.62 21.63
N GLN A 251 10.12 -1.69 22.36
CA GLN A 251 9.28 -2.90 22.42
C GLN A 251 7.89 -2.58 22.98
N LYS A 252 7.78 -1.79 24.04
CA LYS A 252 6.49 -1.33 24.60
C LYS A 252 5.66 -0.56 23.57
N VAL A 253 6.29 0.32 22.79
CA VAL A 253 5.60 1.06 21.72
C VAL A 253 5.06 0.12 20.64
N ILE A 254 5.84 -0.88 20.25
CA ILE A 254 5.45 -1.88 19.26
C ILE A 254 4.32 -2.77 19.81
N LEU A 255 4.47 -3.29 21.02
CA LEU A 255 3.47 -4.12 21.72
C LEU A 255 2.14 -3.37 21.89
N GLY A 256 2.20 -2.09 22.24
CA GLY A 256 1.02 -1.24 22.35
C GLY A 256 0.25 -1.08 21.04
N ALA A 257 0.89 -1.25 19.87
CA ALA A 257 0.17 -1.29 18.59
C ALA A 257 -0.77 -2.49 18.47
N PHE A 258 -0.50 -3.57 19.21
CA PHE A 258 -1.30 -4.80 19.28
C PHE A 258 -2.22 -4.82 20.51
N GLY A 259 -2.22 -3.77 21.33
CA GLY A 259 -2.97 -3.74 22.59
C GLY A 259 -2.34 -4.59 23.70
N LEU A 260 -1.03 -4.85 23.61
CA LEU A 260 -0.27 -5.59 24.62
C LEU A 260 0.60 -4.66 25.45
N ASP A 261 0.75 -4.96 26.73
CA ASP A 261 1.57 -4.22 27.68
C ASP A 261 2.68 -5.10 28.29
N GLU A 262 3.50 -4.48 29.14
CA GLU A 262 4.64 -5.17 29.76
C GLU A 262 4.18 -6.22 30.78
N GLU A 263 3.09 -5.95 31.50
CA GLU A 263 2.47 -6.84 32.47
C GLU A 263 2.02 -8.15 31.79
N TRP A 264 1.37 -8.04 30.64
CA TRP A 264 0.95 -9.20 29.84
C TRP A 264 2.15 -10.03 29.39
N ILE A 265 3.23 -9.39 28.91
CA ILE A 265 4.45 -10.10 28.50
C ILE A 265 5.09 -10.83 29.68
N LYS A 266 5.18 -10.20 30.85
CA LYS A 266 5.69 -10.84 32.07
C LYS A 266 4.84 -12.02 32.50
N ALA A 267 3.51 -11.93 32.38
CA ALA A 267 2.61 -13.02 32.70
C ALA A 267 2.80 -14.21 31.74
N GLN A 268 2.85 -13.97 30.43
CA GLN A 268 3.10 -15.01 29.43
C GLN A 268 4.48 -15.64 29.58
N ALA A 269 5.51 -14.86 29.84
CA ALA A 269 6.86 -15.35 30.10
C ALA A 269 6.90 -16.34 31.28
N ARG A 270 6.17 -16.04 32.37
CA ARG A 270 6.06 -16.94 33.53
C ARG A 270 5.31 -18.23 33.18
N GLN A 271 4.22 -18.13 32.41
CA GLN A 271 3.45 -19.30 32.01
C GLN A 271 4.26 -20.22 31.12
N ILE A 272 4.84 -19.68 30.04
CA ILE A 272 5.72 -20.42 29.12
C ILE A 272 6.89 -21.04 29.87
N GLY A 273 7.49 -20.30 30.82
CA GLY A 273 8.58 -20.81 31.64
C GLY A 273 8.19 -22.04 32.48
N LYS A 274 6.98 -22.04 33.04
CA LYS A 274 6.43 -23.21 33.75
C LYS A 274 6.14 -24.37 32.80
N ASP A 275 5.55 -24.08 31.64
CA ASP A 275 5.22 -25.11 30.65
C ASP A 275 6.48 -25.84 30.16
N ILE A 276 7.56 -25.07 29.89
CA ILE A 276 8.86 -25.65 29.51
C ILE A 276 9.45 -26.48 30.65
N GLN A 277 9.34 -26.00 31.90
CA GLN A 277 9.84 -26.74 33.06
C GLN A 277 9.09 -28.06 33.26
N ASN A 278 7.76 -28.06 33.12
CA ASN A 278 6.94 -29.25 33.25
C ASN A 278 7.19 -30.26 32.12
N ALA A 279 7.37 -29.79 30.88
CA ALA A 279 7.71 -30.64 29.75
C ALA A 279 9.12 -31.26 29.84
N ALA A 280 10.01 -30.69 30.65
CA ALA A 280 11.37 -31.19 30.87
C ALA A 280 11.49 -32.16 32.06
N MET A 281 10.42 -32.36 32.85
CA MET A 281 10.39 -33.41 33.88
C MET A 281 9.95 -34.73 33.22
N PRO A 282 10.70 -35.83 33.37
CA PRO A 282 10.24 -37.14 32.90
C PRO A 282 8.93 -37.49 33.61
N GLU A 283 7.96 -38.07 32.89
CA GLU A 283 6.80 -38.71 33.51
C GLU A 283 7.32 -39.76 34.51
N GLU A 284 6.96 -39.62 35.79
CA GLU A 284 7.22 -40.65 36.80
C GLU A 284 6.49 -41.93 36.37
N GLN A 285 7.24 -42.93 35.91
CA GLN A 285 6.74 -44.30 35.81
C GLN A 285 6.34 -44.72 37.21
N LYS A 286 5.03 -44.91 37.42
CA LYS A 286 4.54 -45.68 38.56
C LYS A 286 4.92 -47.13 38.30
N ASP A 287 5.90 -47.62 39.06
CA ASP A 287 6.13 -49.05 39.19
C ASP A 287 4.93 -49.60 39.98
N ASP A 288 3.98 -50.21 39.26
CA ASP A 288 2.93 -51.04 39.83
C ASP A 288 3.57 -52.40 40.21
N ASP A 289 4.25 -52.44 41.36
CA ASP A 289 4.52 -53.71 42.06
C ASP A 289 3.29 -54.05 42.93
N GLU A 290 2.25 -54.63 42.31
CA GLU A 290 1.21 -55.36 43.03
C GLU A 290 1.50 -56.87 42.96
N ASP A 291 2.05 -57.36 44.08
CA ASP A 291 1.81 -58.66 44.72
C ASP A 291 1.28 -59.82 43.84
N ALA A 292 2.20 -60.66 43.36
CA ALA A 292 1.89 -62.04 43.00
C ALA A 292 2.01 -62.95 44.24
N GLU A 293 0.95 -63.00 45.05
CA GLU A 293 0.75 -64.11 46.00
C GLU A 293 0.31 -65.38 45.26
N ASN A 294 1.13 -66.42 45.42
CA ASN A 294 0.82 -67.83 45.59
C ASN A 294 -0.13 -68.54 44.61
N GLU A 295 0.40 -69.61 43.98
CA GLU A 295 -0.23 -70.93 44.08
C GLU A 295 0.85 -72.03 44.04
N GLU A 296 1.06 -72.66 45.22
CA GLU A 296 1.75 -73.94 45.40
C GLU A 296 0.79 -75.09 45.03
N TYR A 297 1.31 -76.06 44.28
CA TYR A 297 0.88 -77.46 44.05
C TYR A 297 -0.57 -77.81 43.71
#